data_AF-A0A109FEQ6-F1
#
_entry.id   AF-A0A109FEQ6-F1
#
_cell.length_a   1.000
_cell.length_b   1.000
_cell.length_c   1.000
_cell.angle_alpha   90.00
_cell.angle_beta   90.00
_cell.angle_gamma   90.00
#
_symmetry.space_group_name_H-M   'P 1'
#
loop_
_entity.id
_entity.type
_entity.pdbx_description
1 polymer ?
#
loop_
_entity_poly.entity_id
_entity_poly.type
_entity_poly.pdbx_seq_one_letter_code
_entity_poly.pdbx_strand_id
1 'polypeptide(L)'
;MSDFIDSNDSNAGEHGSGSRRRRVELSDLPHEIKGLIARHCRGVDDCFDSVIRSLEGRGGLPADSDCSLDDLRKAYRRTVAVLYEVSKEWRELCAPYRFEPLSTSKVGDDFFHLVIAPKYGHYFVSVTFDITMSPRIIEFIKALPLLPNLDTLSLTNDLFDGIHDLDATLQRAIEEKLTQVIERGVRQLSLRSLSPINVFRLTARARHLTKLSFKTSDSLVLDELWNIVSPMTQLADLHIVFIDISPAEPLRFATLLDNQPETIPELKSLALAGYVTTDDASEFIAIFASSLRRLVVGTQEKALALGKTQSLVPACSFPKLLMLFLRVPNTLLQKTLDDLPGPSQLPNLRYLSTMREAIPLPATSMVRIKKVAAEHTGIKQVACIPYFERVSLVEALGPADPSRLGVRYFEYWYPILAMTNTDALAELLQHDTAREQRQNTLDVIDELLEYATERRKRIATTGDWVDATRFVKDLRRLDLQRRIHLL
;
A
#
# COMPACT_ATOMS: atom_id res chain seq x y z
N MET A 1 -10.90 -55.56 21.99
CA MET A 1 -11.60 -54.93 23.12
C MET A 1 -12.26 -53.67 22.55
N SER A 2 -13.39 -53.80 21.85
CA SER A 2 -14.77 -53.74 22.36
C SER A 2 -15.34 -52.38 21.96
N ASP A 3 -16.41 -52.17 21.18
CA ASP A 3 -17.43 -53.05 20.61
C ASP A 3 -17.89 -52.47 19.25
N PHE A 4 -18.03 -53.35 18.26
CA PHE A 4 -18.74 -53.12 17.01
C PHE A 4 -20.21 -53.47 17.27
N ILE A 5 -21.12 -52.50 17.15
CA ILE A 5 -22.55 -52.76 17.11
C ILE A 5 -23.02 -52.59 15.67
N ASP A 6 -23.15 -53.73 14.99
CA ASP A 6 -24.02 -53.88 13.83
C ASP A 6 -25.48 -53.82 14.31
N SER A 7 -26.23 -52.84 13.80
CA SER A 7 -27.69 -52.90 13.82
C SER A 7 -28.17 -52.85 12.38
N ASN A 8 -28.41 -54.05 11.88
CA ASN A 8 -29.14 -54.33 10.67
C ASN A 8 -30.60 -54.49 11.10
N ASP A 9 -31.48 -53.55 10.73
CA ASP A 9 -32.89 -53.85 10.66
C ASP A 9 -33.54 -53.12 9.49
N SER A 10 -34.06 -53.97 8.60
CA SER A 10 -34.84 -53.61 7.44
C SER A 10 -36.23 -53.18 7.89
N ASN A 11 -36.72 -52.04 7.41
CA ASN A 11 -38.15 -51.98 7.12
C ASN A 11 -38.47 -51.14 5.90
N ALA A 12 -39.22 -51.80 5.03
CA ALA A 12 -39.65 -51.39 3.72
C ALA A 12 -40.85 -50.45 3.79
N GLY A 13 -41.03 -49.68 2.72
CA GLY A 13 -42.34 -49.15 2.35
C GLY A 13 -42.54 -47.68 2.68
N GLU A 14 -41.95 -46.81 1.86
CA GLU A 14 -42.63 -45.61 1.38
C GLU A 14 -41.95 -45.15 0.07
N HIS A 15 -42.55 -45.52 -1.07
CA HIS A 15 -42.21 -44.97 -2.38
C HIS A 15 -42.74 -43.52 -2.50
N GLY A 16 -42.26 -42.65 -1.62
CA GLY A 16 -42.26 -41.22 -1.87
C GLY A 16 -41.05 -40.89 -2.72
N SER A 17 -41.22 -40.83 -4.05
CA SER A 17 -40.26 -40.25 -5.00
C SER A 17 -40.10 -38.74 -4.78
N GLY A 18 -39.85 -38.33 -3.53
CA GLY A 18 -39.36 -37.02 -3.20
C GLY A 18 -37.92 -36.95 -3.64
N SER A 19 -37.70 -36.37 -4.83
CA SER A 19 -36.38 -35.94 -5.29
C SER A 19 -35.72 -35.12 -4.18
N ARG A 20 -34.96 -35.76 -3.30
CA ARG A 20 -34.10 -35.10 -2.33
C ARG A 20 -33.10 -34.31 -3.15
N ARG A 21 -33.37 -33.00 -3.32
CA ARG A 21 -32.49 -32.08 -4.01
C ARG A 21 -31.10 -32.27 -3.42
N ARG A 22 -30.17 -32.78 -4.24
CA ARG A 22 -28.77 -32.93 -3.88
C ARG A 22 -28.31 -31.59 -3.32
N ARG A 23 -27.88 -31.56 -2.06
CA ARG A 23 -27.30 -30.34 -1.48
C ARG A 23 -26.05 -30.05 -2.30
N VAL A 24 -26.05 -28.91 -2.98
CA VAL A 24 -24.89 -28.43 -3.72
C VAL A 24 -23.83 -28.08 -2.71
N GLU A 25 -22.72 -28.80 -2.73
CA GLU A 25 -21.57 -28.53 -1.88
C GLU A 25 -20.63 -27.53 -2.55
N LEU A 26 -19.73 -26.94 -1.76
CA LEU A 26 -18.72 -26.01 -2.26
C LEU A 26 -17.76 -26.69 -3.28
N SER A 27 -17.61 -28.01 -3.17
CA SER A 27 -16.87 -28.87 -4.11
C SER A 27 -17.55 -29.01 -5.47
N ASP A 28 -18.87 -28.82 -5.56
CA ASP A 28 -19.64 -28.98 -6.80
C ASP A 28 -19.59 -27.72 -7.70
N LEU A 29 -18.99 -26.62 -7.23
CA LEU A 29 -18.90 -25.39 -8.02
C LEU A 29 -17.95 -25.55 -9.23
N PRO A 30 -18.27 -24.92 -10.38
CA PRO A 30 -17.34 -24.85 -11.51
C PRO A 30 -16.00 -24.21 -11.13
N HIS A 31 -14.92 -24.67 -11.76
CA HIS A 31 -13.56 -24.24 -11.46
C HIS A 31 -13.38 -22.72 -11.55
N GLU A 32 -14.02 -22.08 -12.54
CA GLU A 32 -13.98 -20.63 -12.75
C GLU A 32 -14.60 -19.88 -11.57
N ILE A 33 -15.71 -20.38 -11.03
CA ILE A 33 -16.39 -19.80 -9.88
C ILE A 33 -15.53 -19.97 -8.63
N LYS A 34 -14.90 -21.13 -8.43
CA LYS A 34 -13.96 -21.36 -7.32
C LYS A 34 -12.76 -20.41 -7.41
N GLY A 35 -12.20 -20.21 -8.60
CA GLY A 35 -11.13 -19.25 -8.86
C GLY A 35 -11.53 -17.80 -8.54
N LEU A 36 -12.75 -17.39 -8.90
CA LEU A 36 -13.29 -16.08 -8.52
C LEU A 36 -13.44 -15.93 -7.00
N ILE A 37 -13.94 -16.96 -6.32
CA ILE A 37 -14.07 -16.98 -4.86
C ILE A 37 -12.69 -16.84 -4.20
N ALA A 38 -11.69 -17.63 -4.62
CA ALA A 38 -10.34 -17.56 -4.08
C ALA A 38 -9.72 -16.16 -4.25
N ARG A 39 -9.92 -15.53 -5.41
CA ARG A 39 -9.48 -14.15 -5.68
C ARG A 39 -10.19 -13.13 -4.78
N HIS A 40 -11.50 -13.29 -4.54
CA HIS A 40 -12.24 -12.42 -3.62
C HIS A 40 -11.75 -12.57 -2.18
N CYS A 41 -11.50 -13.79 -1.72
CA CYS A 41 -10.90 -14.06 -0.42
C CYS A 41 -9.54 -13.37 -0.26
N ARG A 42 -8.66 -13.48 -1.26
CA ARG A 42 -7.39 -12.72 -1.29
C ARG A 42 -7.63 -11.22 -1.14
N GLY A 43 -8.60 -10.66 -1.87
CA GLY A 43 -8.94 -9.24 -1.76
C GLY A 43 -9.47 -8.81 -0.38
N VAL A 44 -10.12 -9.71 0.36
CA VAL A 44 -10.53 -9.47 1.76
C VAL A 44 -9.32 -9.52 2.69
N ASP A 45 -8.46 -10.52 2.54
CA ASP A 45 -7.22 -10.66 3.33
C ASP A 45 -6.31 -9.43 3.13
N ASP A 46 -6.15 -8.95 1.89
CA ASP A 46 -5.38 -7.74 1.58
C ASP A 46 -5.98 -6.47 2.19
N CYS A 47 -7.32 -6.39 2.21
CA CYS A 47 -8.03 -5.28 2.83
C CYS A 47 -7.76 -5.26 4.34
N PHE A 48 -7.80 -6.42 4.98
CA PHE A 48 -7.47 -6.56 6.40
C PHE A 48 -6.02 -6.17 6.69
N ASP A 49 -5.06 -6.68 5.91
CA ASP A 49 -3.63 -6.32 6.04
C ASP A 49 -3.41 -4.80 5.85
N SER A 50 -4.18 -4.15 4.96
CA SER A 50 -4.13 -2.69 4.78
C SER A 50 -4.69 -1.91 5.97
N VAL A 51 -5.71 -2.44 6.65
CA VAL A 51 -6.27 -1.84 7.88
C VAL A 51 -5.25 -1.95 9.01
N ILE A 52 -4.67 -3.13 9.20
CA ILE A 52 -3.67 -3.35 10.24
C ILE A 52 -2.46 -2.44 10.07
N ARG A 53 -1.88 -2.36 8.86
CA ARG A 53 -0.76 -1.43 8.58
C ARG A 53 -1.13 0.03 8.82
N SER A 54 -2.38 0.40 8.56
CA SER A 54 -2.87 1.74 8.85
C SER A 54 -2.92 2.02 10.34
N LEU A 55 -3.35 1.03 11.15
CA LEU A 55 -3.40 1.15 12.61
C LEU A 55 -2.00 1.21 13.21
N GLU A 56 -1.09 0.32 12.80
CA GLU A 56 0.32 0.37 13.23
C GLU A 56 0.95 1.73 12.97
N GLY A 57 0.68 2.29 11.80
CA GLY A 57 1.16 3.60 11.44
C GLY A 57 0.57 4.78 12.20
N ARG A 58 -0.59 4.58 12.83
CA ARG A 58 -1.22 5.55 13.74
C ARG A 58 -0.74 5.38 15.18
N GLY A 59 0.21 4.47 15.42
CA GLY A 59 0.71 4.17 16.77
C GLY A 59 -0.01 3.00 17.44
N GLY A 60 -0.89 2.28 16.73
CA GLY A 60 -1.58 1.10 17.25
C GLY A 60 -3.10 1.22 17.29
N LEU A 61 -3.71 0.40 18.15
CA LEU A 61 -5.12 0.55 18.55
C LEU A 61 -5.26 1.70 19.58
N PRO A 62 -6.48 2.23 19.79
CA PRO A 62 -6.76 3.11 20.91
C PRO A 62 -6.27 2.52 22.24
N ALA A 63 -5.80 3.38 23.16
CA ALA A 63 -5.19 2.96 24.42
C ALA A 63 -6.18 2.22 25.36
N ASP A 64 -7.48 2.43 25.16
CA ASP A 64 -8.60 1.81 25.86
C ASP A 64 -9.04 0.47 25.22
N SER A 65 -8.38 0.00 24.15
CA SER A 65 -8.74 -1.27 23.53
C SER A 65 -8.35 -2.47 24.40
N ASP A 66 -9.32 -3.36 24.63
CA ASP A 66 -9.13 -4.64 25.35
C ASP A 66 -8.24 -5.66 24.61
N CYS A 67 -7.78 -5.36 23.38
CA CYS A 67 -6.97 -6.27 22.59
C CYS A 67 -5.77 -5.57 21.95
N SER A 68 -4.68 -6.32 21.76
CA SER A 68 -3.55 -5.82 20.98
C SER A 68 -3.78 -6.00 19.48
N LEU A 69 -3.04 -5.27 18.64
CA LEU A 69 -3.04 -5.50 17.19
C LEU A 69 -2.59 -6.92 16.83
N ASP A 70 -1.73 -7.53 17.64
CA ASP A 70 -1.29 -8.91 17.45
C ASP A 70 -2.42 -9.91 17.75
N ASP A 71 -3.23 -9.64 18.78
CA ASP A 71 -4.43 -10.44 19.07
C ASP A 71 -5.44 -10.34 17.93
N LEU A 72 -5.66 -9.12 17.40
CA LEU A 72 -6.52 -8.90 16.25
C LEU A 72 -6.03 -9.68 15.02
N ARG A 73 -4.72 -9.67 14.76
CA ARG A 73 -4.08 -10.47 13.68
C ARG A 73 -4.28 -11.96 13.89
N LYS A 74 -4.10 -12.46 15.11
CA LYS A 74 -4.27 -13.88 15.45
C LYS A 74 -5.74 -14.32 15.37
N ALA A 75 -6.66 -13.47 15.79
CA ALA A 75 -8.10 -13.73 15.73
C ALA A 75 -8.59 -13.80 14.27
N TYR A 76 -8.01 -13.01 13.38
CA TYR A 76 -8.35 -13.04 11.96
C TYR A 76 -7.76 -14.26 11.25
N ARG A 77 -8.61 -15.28 11.06
CA ARG A 77 -8.28 -16.40 10.17
C ARG A 77 -8.34 -15.95 8.72
N ARG A 78 -7.18 -15.84 8.08
CA ARG A 78 -7.06 -15.52 6.65
C ARG A 78 -7.98 -16.40 5.81
N THR A 79 -8.85 -15.77 5.03
CA THR A 79 -9.92 -16.45 4.30
C THR A 79 -9.36 -17.40 3.23
N VAL A 80 -8.26 -17.02 2.58
CA VAL A 80 -7.53 -17.91 1.65
C VAL A 80 -6.99 -19.15 2.36
N ALA A 81 -6.53 -19.00 3.61
CA ALA A 81 -5.98 -20.12 4.38
C ALA A 81 -7.07 -21.14 4.73
N VAL A 82 -8.25 -20.66 5.12
CA VAL A 82 -9.42 -21.51 5.40
C VAL A 82 -9.86 -22.27 4.14
N LEU A 83 -9.96 -21.60 2.99
CA LEU A 83 -10.34 -22.26 1.73
C LEU A 83 -9.33 -23.32 1.28
N TYR A 84 -8.03 -23.04 1.43
CA TYR A 84 -6.95 -23.95 1.07
C TYR A 84 -7.03 -25.31 1.79
N GLU A 85 -7.66 -25.36 2.96
CA GLU A 85 -7.81 -26.56 3.78
C GLU A 85 -9.03 -27.43 3.39
N VAL A 86 -9.96 -26.91 2.58
CA VAL A 86 -11.23 -27.57 2.26
C VAL A 86 -11.05 -28.82 1.38
N SER A 87 -10.22 -28.76 0.33
CA SER A 87 -10.02 -29.87 -0.60
C SER A 87 -8.72 -29.73 -1.38
N LYS A 88 -8.31 -30.77 -2.12
CA LYS A 88 -7.14 -30.70 -3.02
C LYS A 88 -7.30 -29.65 -4.12
N GLU A 89 -8.49 -29.52 -4.71
CA GLU A 89 -8.74 -28.54 -5.77
C GLU A 89 -8.66 -27.10 -5.24
N TRP A 90 -9.31 -26.84 -4.10
CA TRP A 90 -9.20 -25.55 -3.41
C TRP A 90 -7.76 -25.22 -3.02
N ARG A 91 -6.96 -26.23 -2.66
CA ARG A 91 -5.54 -26.07 -2.37
C ARG A 91 -4.76 -25.54 -3.57
N GLU A 92 -4.98 -26.11 -4.74
CA GLU A 92 -4.31 -25.70 -5.99
C GLU A 92 -4.73 -24.28 -6.40
N LEU A 93 -6.02 -23.94 -6.26
CA LEU A 93 -6.55 -22.61 -6.55
C LEU A 93 -6.06 -21.54 -5.57
N CYS A 94 -5.94 -21.87 -4.29
CA CYS A 94 -5.53 -20.93 -3.25
C CYS A 94 -4.01 -20.83 -3.07
N ALA A 95 -3.23 -21.80 -3.56
CA ALA A 95 -1.78 -21.82 -3.40
C ALA A 95 -1.08 -20.53 -3.90
N PRO A 96 -1.39 -19.98 -5.09
CA PRO A 96 -0.77 -18.74 -5.56
C PRO A 96 -0.98 -17.58 -4.57
N TYR A 97 -2.19 -17.45 -4.00
CA TYR A 97 -2.51 -16.35 -3.09
C TYR A 97 -1.95 -16.57 -1.67
N ARG A 98 -1.87 -17.83 -1.23
CA ARG A 98 -1.35 -18.20 0.09
C ARG A 98 0.16 -18.03 0.17
N PHE A 99 0.86 -18.35 -0.91
CA PHE A 99 2.31 -18.38 -0.98
C PHE A 99 2.93 -17.20 -1.75
N GLU A 100 2.15 -16.21 -2.19
CA GLU A 100 2.71 -15.05 -2.91
C GLU A 100 3.74 -14.24 -2.08
N PRO A 101 3.42 -13.78 -0.85
CA PRO A 101 4.38 -13.11 0.02
C PRO A 101 5.07 -14.08 0.99
N LEU A 102 6.40 -14.11 0.94
CA LEU A 102 7.27 -14.80 1.90
C LEU A 102 7.89 -13.78 2.87
N SER A 103 7.61 -13.94 4.15
CA SER A 103 8.37 -13.28 5.21
C SER A 103 9.49 -14.21 5.65
N THR A 104 10.66 -13.64 5.89
CA THR A 104 11.84 -14.44 6.25
C THR A 104 11.69 -15.18 7.57
N SER A 105 10.83 -14.68 8.49
CA SER A 105 10.43 -15.39 9.72
C SER A 105 9.95 -16.83 9.49
N LYS A 106 9.38 -17.12 8.31
CA LYS A 106 8.85 -18.44 7.94
C LYS A 106 9.86 -19.33 7.22
N VAL A 107 10.99 -18.76 6.78
CA VAL A 107 11.97 -19.48 5.97
C VAL A 107 12.88 -20.33 6.84
N GLY A 108 13.20 -19.89 8.06
CA GLY A 108 14.06 -20.64 8.98
C GLY A 108 13.46 -21.91 9.57
N ASP A 109 12.33 -22.40 9.07
CA ASP A 109 11.72 -23.66 9.46
C ASP A 109 12.19 -24.77 8.51
N ASP A 110 12.72 -25.87 9.04
CA ASP A 110 13.11 -27.04 8.23
C ASP A 110 11.95 -27.56 7.38
N PHE A 111 10.71 -27.45 7.88
CA PHE A 111 9.52 -27.81 7.13
C PHE A 111 9.35 -26.95 5.88
N PHE A 112 9.76 -25.68 5.92
CA PHE A 112 9.75 -24.82 4.74
C PHE A 112 10.69 -25.37 3.67
N HIS A 113 11.95 -25.65 4.03
CA HIS A 113 12.97 -26.13 3.09
C HIS A 113 12.68 -27.52 2.53
N LEU A 114 12.17 -28.43 3.36
CA LEU A 114 11.97 -29.82 3.00
C LEU A 114 10.62 -30.10 2.33
N VAL A 115 9.58 -29.31 2.64
CA VAL A 115 8.20 -29.61 2.21
C VAL A 115 7.57 -28.47 1.41
N ILE A 116 7.64 -27.23 1.90
CA ILE A 116 6.92 -26.12 1.27
C ILE A 116 7.62 -25.62 0.01
N ALA A 117 8.90 -25.27 0.11
CA ALA A 117 9.64 -24.66 -0.99
C ALA A 117 9.79 -25.60 -2.21
N PRO A 118 10.08 -26.91 -2.07
CA PRO A 118 10.13 -27.79 -3.24
C PRO A 118 8.78 -27.92 -3.97
N LYS A 119 7.66 -27.78 -3.27
CA LYS A 119 6.31 -27.99 -3.81
C LYS A 119 5.65 -26.71 -4.31
N TYR A 120 5.89 -25.59 -3.62
CA TYR A 120 5.21 -24.32 -3.83
C TYR A 120 6.19 -23.16 -4.10
N GLY A 121 7.48 -23.44 -4.24
CA GLY A 121 8.56 -22.48 -4.50
C GLY A 121 8.25 -21.47 -5.60
N HIS A 122 7.64 -21.94 -6.68
CA HIS A 122 7.24 -21.14 -7.85
C HIS A 122 6.05 -20.20 -7.60
N TYR A 123 5.34 -20.33 -6.48
CA TYR A 123 4.28 -19.39 -6.11
C TYR A 123 4.80 -18.20 -5.30
N PHE A 124 6.00 -18.26 -4.73
CA PHE A 124 6.62 -17.14 -4.04
C PHE A 124 7.15 -16.13 -5.04
N VAL A 125 6.51 -14.96 -5.07
CA VAL A 125 6.84 -13.87 -6.00
C VAL A 125 7.42 -12.67 -5.26
N SER A 126 7.11 -12.52 -3.97
CA SER A 126 7.58 -11.41 -3.15
C SER A 126 8.22 -11.91 -1.87
N VAL A 127 9.42 -11.41 -1.55
CA VAL A 127 10.09 -11.63 -0.26
C VAL A 127 10.23 -10.32 0.48
N THR A 128 9.87 -10.32 1.76
CA THR A 128 10.15 -9.23 2.69
C THR A 128 11.04 -9.75 3.81
N PHE A 129 12.22 -9.14 3.91
CA PHE A 129 13.16 -9.42 4.98
C PHE A 129 12.72 -8.71 6.28
N ASP A 130 12.57 -9.48 7.35
CA ASP A 130 11.97 -9.05 8.61
C ASP A 130 12.63 -9.64 9.87
N ILE A 131 13.84 -10.22 9.75
CA ILE A 131 14.55 -10.85 10.88
C ILE A 131 15.98 -10.33 11.00
N THR A 132 16.45 -10.06 12.21
CA THR A 132 17.84 -9.66 12.48
C THR A 132 18.81 -10.82 12.79
N MET A 133 18.31 -12.03 13.03
CA MET A 133 19.15 -13.13 13.55
C MET A 133 19.96 -13.87 12.47
N SER A 134 21.28 -13.92 12.64
CA SER A 134 22.24 -14.49 11.68
C SER A 134 21.94 -15.92 11.21
N PRO A 135 21.54 -16.88 12.07
CA PRO A 135 21.19 -18.23 11.60
C PRO A 135 20.05 -18.24 10.59
N ARG A 136 19.06 -17.36 10.76
CA ARG A 136 17.91 -17.27 9.84
C ARG A 136 18.26 -16.56 8.53
N ILE A 137 19.29 -15.71 8.53
CA ILE A 137 19.85 -15.16 7.29
C ILE A 137 20.39 -16.31 6.43
N ILE A 138 21.16 -17.23 7.03
CA ILE A 138 21.71 -18.37 6.30
C ILE A 138 20.60 -19.23 5.69
N GLU A 139 19.55 -19.55 6.46
CA GLU A 139 18.41 -20.32 5.95
C GLU A 139 17.67 -19.57 4.83
N PHE A 140 17.49 -18.25 4.97
CA PHE A 140 16.93 -17.43 3.89
C PHE A 140 17.75 -17.55 2.60
N ILE A 141 19.08 -17.44 2.69
CA ILE A 141 19.97 -17.54 1.53
C ILE A 141 19.92 -18.94 0.90
N LYS A 142 19.81 -20.00 1.71
CA LYS A 142 19.61 -21.38 1.24
C LYS A 142 18.27 -21.58 0.53
N ALA A 143 17.25 -20.80 0.88
CA ALA A 143 15.93 -20.89 0.25
C ALA A 143 15.87 -20.24 -1.13
N LEU A 144 16.68 -19.20 -1.40
CA LEU A 144 16.61 -18.42 -2.64
C LEU A 144 16.62 -19.27 -3.94
N PRO A 145 17.46 -20.32 -4.09
CA PRO A 145 17.41 -21.20 -5.26
C PRO A 145 16.08 -21.93 -5.47
N LEU A 146 15.27 -22.07 -4.41
CA LEU A 146 13.96 -22.72 -4.42
C LEU A 146 12.83 -21.75 -4.77
N LEU A 147 13.13 -20.47 -5.02
CA LEU A 147 12.16 -19.41 -5.34
C LEU A 147 12.37 -18.91 -6.78
N PRO A 148 12.11 -19.73 -7.80
CA PRO A 148 12.47 -19.41 -9.19
C PRO A 148 11.70 -18.21 -9.77
N ASN A 149 10.55 -17.86 -9.19
CA ASN A 149 9.67 -16.79 -9.67
C ASN A 149 9.75 -15.53 -8.79
N LEU A 150 10.81 -15.40 -7.99
CA LEU A 150 11.01 -14.23 -7.15
C LEU A 150 11.17 -12.96 -8.00
N ASP A 151 10.17 -12.08 -7.93
CA ASP A 151 10.09 -10.82 -8.69
C ASP A 151 10.34 -9.60 -7.81
N THR A 152 9.87 -9.65 -6.56
CA THR A 152 9.92 -8.55 -5.61
C THR A 152 10.78 -8.92 -4.39
N LEU A 153 11.74 -8.06 -4.07
CA LEU A 153 12.63 -8.24 -2.92
C LEU A 153 12.67 -6.95 -2.08
N SER A 154 12.34 -7.06 -0.80
CA SER A 154 12.46 -5.96 0.17
C SER A 154 13.52 -6.31 1.21
N LEU A 155 14.59 -5.52 1.24
CA LEU A 155 15.75 -5.68 2.13
C LEU A 155 15.81 -4.51 3.13
N THR A 156 16.27 -4.80 4.34
CA THR A 156 16.45 -3.82 5.42
C THR A 156 17.91 -3.77 5.85
N ASN A 157 18.32 -2.73 6.59
CA ASN A 157 19.67 -2.65 7.15
C ASN A 157 19.98 -3.82 8.10
N ASP A 158 18.97 -4.30 8.83
CA ASP A 158 19.06 -5.44 9.75
C ASP A 158 19.65 -6.70 9.08
N LEU A 159 19.38 -6.91 7.79
CA LEU A 159 19.99 -8.00 7.03
C LEU A 159 21.51 -7.83 6.97
N PHE A 160 21.97 -6.62 6.64
CA PHE A 160 23.37 -6.32 6.45
C PHE A 160 24.12 -6.30 7.78
N ASP A 161 23.51 -5.77 8.84
CA ASP A 161 24.06 -5.83 10.19
C ASP A 161 24.27 -7.31 10.59
N GLY A 162 23.26 -8.17 10.40
CA GLY A 162 23.38 -9.59 10.69
C GLY A 162 24.32 -10.35 9.75
N ILE A 163 24.57 -9.87 8.52
CA ILE A 163 25.59 -10.39 7.60
C ILE A 163 27.00 -9.97 8.07
N HIS A 164 27.17 -8.75 8.56
CA HIS A 164 28.44 -8.23 9.06
C HIS A 164 28.91 -8.94 10.34
N ASP A 165 27.99 -9.53 11.09
CA ASP A 165 28.29 -10.40 12.24
C ASP A 165 28.81 -11.80 11.85
N LEU A 166 28.75 -12.16 10.56
CA LEU A 166 29.24 -13.46 10.06
C LEU A 166 30.74 -13.40 9.74
N ASP A 167 31.36 -14.57 9.61
CA ASP A 167 32.74 -14.64 9.11
C ASP A 167 32.83 -14.11 7.66
N ALA A 168 33.99 -13.55 7.31
CA ALA A 168 34.19 -12.89 6.02
C ALA A 168 33.93 -13.80 4.80
N THR A 169 34.09 -15.12 4.94
CA THR A 169 33.84 -16.07 3.85
C THR A 169 32.35 -16.24 3.64
N LEU A 170 31.60 -16.45 4.71
CA LEU A 170 30.16 -16.60 4.67
C LEU A 170 29.47 -15.29 4.26
N GLN A 171 29.92 -14.14 4.77
CA GLN A 171 29.46 -12.83 4.34
C GLN A 171 29.56 -12.70 2.81
N ARG A 172 30.74 -12.97 2.24
CA ARG A 172 30.96 -12.86 0.79
C ARG A 172 30.05 -13.80 0.01
N ALA A 173 29.90 -15.04 0.46
CA ALA A 173 29.04 -16.02 -0.20
C ALA A 173 27.56 -15.59 -0.20
N ILE A 174 27.09 -15.01 0.92
CA ILE A 174 25.72 -14.52 1.05
C ILE A 174 25.48 -13.31 0.14
N GLU A 175 26.36 -12.32 0.18
CA GLU A 175 26.27 -11.13 -0.65
C GLU A 175 26.31 -11.47 -2.14
N GLU A 176 27.20 -12.40 -2.53
CA GLU A 176 27.27 -12.89 -3.90
C GLU A 176 25.96 -13.57 -4.31
N LYS A 177 25.39 -14.41 -3.43
CA LYS A 177 24.12 -15.09 -3.71
C LYS A 177 22.95 -14.11 -3.86
N LEU A 178 22.86 -13.10 -2.99
CA LEU A 178 21.86 -12.03 -3.10
C LEU A 178 22.00 -11.27 -4.42
N THR A 179 23.23 -10.90 -4.77
CA THR A 179 23.52 -10.20 -6.01
C THR A 179 23.12 -11.04 -7.23
N GLN A 180 23.44 -12.34 -7.23
CA GLN A 180 23.05 -13.27 -8.30
C GLN A 180 21.52 -13.38 -8.44
N VAL A 181 20.78 -13.37 -7.33
CA VAL A 181 19.30 -13.44 -7.38
C VAL A 181 18.71 -12.17 -7.95
N ILE A 182 19.22 -11.00 -7.54
CA ILE A 182 18.81 -9.71 -8.08
C ILE A 182 19.09 -9.65 -9.59
N GLU A 183 20.30 -10.06 -9.98
CA GLU A 183 20.74 -10.09 -11.39
C GLU A 183 19.88 -11.03 -12.25
N ARG A 184 19.38 -12.15 -11.71
CA ARG A 184 18.64 -13.17 -12.47
C ARG A 184 17.22 -12.77 -12.87
N GLY A 185 16.52 -11.97 -12.06
CA GLY A 185 15.09 -11.78 -12.33
C GLY A 185 14.29 -10.87 -11.41
N VAL A 186 14.89 -10.28 -10.37
CA VAL A 186 14.16 -9.34 -9.51
C VAL A 186 13.83 -8.08 -10.32
N ARG A 187 12.54 -7.76 -10.44
CA ARG A 187 12.04 -6.56 -11.12
C ARG A 187 11.72 -5.43 -10.16
N GLN A 188 11.45 -5.76 -8.89
CA GLN A 188 11.09 -4.78 -7.88
C GLN A 188 12.00 -4.92 -6.66
N LEU A 189 12.75 -3.87 -6.35
CA LEU A 189 13.69 -3.85 -5.24
C LEU A 189 13.35 -2.70 -4.29
N SER A 190 13.14 -3.03 -3.02
CA SER A 190 12.90 -2.07 -1.95
C SER A 190 14.04 -2.17 -0.94
N LEU A 191 14.79 -1.09 -0.76
CA LEU A 191 15.92 -1.00 0.16
C LEU A 191 15.55 -0.03 1.29
N ARG A 192 15.50 -0.53 2.53
CA ARG A 192 15.08 0.23 3.72
C ARG A 192 16.24 0.41 4.70
N SER A 193 16.66 1.66 4.85
CA SER A 193 17.73 2.13 5.73
C SER A 193 19.12 1.57 5.43
N LEU A 194 19.38 1.11 4.20
CA LEU A 194 20.69 0.59 3.82
C LEU A 194 21.71 1.72 3.65
N SER A 195 22.97 1.45 3.99
CA SER A 195 24.11 2.31 3.67
C SER A 195 24.27 2.48 2.14
N PRO A 196 24.83 3.60 1.66
CA PRO A 196 25.06 3.84 0.23
C PRO A 196 25.90 2.75 -0.44
N ILE A 197 26.90 2.22 0.27
CA ILE A 197 27.76 1.14 -0.22
C ILE A 197 26.96 -0.13 -0.53
N ASN A 198 26.02 -0.50 0.36
CA ASN A 198 25.18 -1.67 0.16
C ASN A 198 24.15 -1.44 -0.95
N VAL A 199 23.59 -0.23 -1.03
CA VAL A 199 22.71 0.17 -2.14
C VAL A 199 23.43 0.01 -3.47
N PHE A 200 24.62 0.60 -3.63
CA PHE A 200 25.40 0.51 -4.86
C PHE A 200 25.74 -0.94 -5.22
N ARG A 201 26.20 -1.74 -4.26
CA ARG A 201 26.57 -3.14 -4.47
C ARG A 201 25.42 -3.97 -5.01
N LEU A 202 24.22 -3.83 -4.43
CA LEU A 202 23.04 -4.59 -4.86
C LEU A 202 22.48 -4.12 -6.22
N THR A 203 22.64 -2.83 -6.52
CA THR A 203 22.04 -2.21 -7.72
C THR A 203 22.94 -2.27 -8.95
N ALA A 204 24.26 -2.40 -8.78
CA ALA A 204 25.24 -2.44 -9.86
C ALA A 204 24.97 -3.52 -10.93
N ARG A 205 24.28 -4.62 -10.58
CA ARG A 205 23.94 -5.72 -11.50
C ARG A 205 22.44 -5.88 -11.76
N ALA A 206 21.59 -4.98 -11.27
CA ALA A 206 20.14 -5.09 -11.32
C ALA A 206 19.54 -4.66 -12.68
N ARG A 207 19.99 -5.24 -13.80
CA ARG A 207 19.64 -4.79 -15.16
C ARG A 207 18.16 -4.96 -15.52
N HIS A 208 17.46 -5.88 -14.86
CA HIS A 208 16.05 -6.19 -15.10
C HIS A 208 15.09 -5.42 -14.22
N LEU A 209 15.61 -4.51 -13.39
CA LEU A 209 14.82 -3.79 -12.42
C LEU A 209 13.90 -2.78 -13.13
N THR A 210 12.60 -2.89 -12.87
CA THR A 210 11.58 -1.95 -13.36
C THR A 210 11.15 -0.98 -12.27
N LYS A 211 11.28 -1.38 -11.00
CA LYS A 211 10.92 -0.57 -9.85
C LYS A 211 11.99 -0.61 -8.77
N LEU A 212 12.37 0.57 -8.31
CA LEU A 212 13.36 0.77 -7.28
C LEU A 212 12.82 1.71 -6.21
N SER A 213 12.89 1.28 -4.96
CA SER A 213 12.48 2.08 -3.81
C SER A 213 13.61 2.13 -2.80
N PHE A 214 14.02 3.34 -2.40
CA PHE A 214 14.94 3.57 -1.29
C PHE A 214 14.22 4.31 -0.18
N LYS A 215 14.46 3.88 1.05
CA LYS A 215 14.20 4.67 2.24
C LYS A 215 15.53 4.82 2.96
N THR A 216 16.10 6.01 3.08
CA THR A 216 17.47 6.20 3.61
C THR A 216 17.55 7.46 4.47
N SER A 217 18.45 7.48 5.45
CA SER A 217 18.84 8.71 6.16
C SER A 217 20.12 9.34 5.62
N ASP A 218 20.78 8.66 4.68
CA ASP A 218 22.06 9.08 4.12
C ASP A 218 21.85 9.86 2.81
N SER A 219 22.27 11.12 2.82
CA SER A 219 22.20 12.01 1.65
C SER A 219 23.18 11.61 0.55
N LEU A 220 24.24 10.85 0.84
CA LEU A 220 25.20 10.37 -0.16
C LEU A 220 24.57 9.43 -1.19
N VAL A 221 23.46 8.77 -0.84
CA VAL A 221 22.66 8.00 -1.81
C VAL A 221 22.15 8.89 -2.94
N LEU A 222 21.88 10.18 -2.64
CA LEU A 222 21.48 11.13 -3.65
C LEU A 222 22.65 11.46 -4.57
N ASP A 223 23.84 11.76 -4.04
CA ASP A 223 25.01 12.09 -4.86
C ASP A 223 25.40 10.94 -5.82
N GLU A 224 25.18 9.69 -5.39
CA GLU A 224 25.46 8.49 -6.15
C GLU A 224 24.27 7.98 -7.00
N LEU A 225 23.16 8.72 -7.07
CA LEU A 225 21.92 8.23 -7.67
C LEU A 225 22.11 7.80 -9.12
N TRP A 226 22.89 8.53 -9.92
CA TRP A 226 23.15 8.14 -11.32
C TRP A 226 23.97 6.86 -11.44
N ASN A 227 24.92 6.65 -10.53
CA ASN A 227 25.69 5.40 -10.48
C ASN A 227 24.80 4.22 -10.08
N ILE A 228 23.76 4.48 -9.28
CA ILE A 228 22.78 3.49 -8.84
C ILE A 228 21.77 3.16 -9.96
N VAL A 229 21.24 4.14 -10.69
CA VAL A 229 20.15 3.91 -11.66
C VAL A 229 20.63 3.67 -13.09
N SER A 230 21.84 4.10 -13.47
CA SER A 230 22.37 3.92 -14.83
C SER A 230 22.45 2.46 -15.31
N PRO A 231 22.69 1.43 -14.46
CA PRO A 231 22.65 0.04 -14.91
C PRO A 231 21.25 -0.45 -15.29
N MET A 232 20.19 0.28 -14.90
CA MET A 232 18.79 -0.15 -14.94
C MET A 232 18.05 0.50 -16.11
N THR A 233 18.40 0.11 -17.33
CA THR A 233 17.78 0.67 -18.56
C THR A 233 16.26 0.48 -18.64
N GLN A 234 15.69 -0.46 -17.89
CA GLN A 234 14.24 -0.73 -17.83
C GLN A 234 13.53 -0.07 -16.64
N LEU A 235 14.24 0.74 -15.85
CA LEU A 235 13.68 1.37 -14.65
C LEU A 235 12.55 2.34 -15.06
N ALA A 236 11.34 2.05 -14.59
CA ALA A 236 10.15 2.84 -14.86
C ALA A 236 9.61 3.54 -13.61
N ASP A 237 9.88 2.98 -12.43
CA ASP A 237 9.36 3.47 -11.16
C ASP A 237 10.51 3.69 -10.18
N LEU A 238 10.74 4.96 -9.81
CA LEU A 238 11.74 5.34 -8.82
C LEU A 238 11.08 6.00 -7.62
N HIS A 239 11.34 5.47 -6.43
CA HIS A 239 10.84 6.01 -5.17
C HIS A 239 11.99 6.24 -4.21
N ILE A 240 12.16 7.48 -3.76
CA ILE A 240 13.23 7.88 -2.84
C ILE A 240 12.59 8.59 -1.66
N VAL A 241 12.75 8.01 -0.48
CA VAL A 241 12.26 8.56 0.78
C VAL A 241 13.45 8.79 1.70
N PHE A 242 13.74 10.04 1.98
CA PHE A 242 14.73 10.42 2.96
C PHE A 242 14.08 10.57 4.35
N ILE A 243 14.63 9.86 5.33
CA ILE A 243 14.19 9.89 6.73
C ILE A 243 15.29 10.49 7.60
N ASP A 244 14.92 11.13 8.70
CA ASP A 244 15.87 11.57 9.75
C ASP A 244 17.02 12.49 9.28
N ILE A 245 16.92 13.09 8.10
CA ILE A 245 17.88 14.10 7.63
C ILE A 245 17.72 15.37 8.46
N SER A 246 18.86 15.87 8.95
CA SER A 246 18.91 17.14 9.66
C SER A 246 18.46 18.27 8.73
N PRO A 247 17.56 19.17 9.18
CA PRO A 247 17.18 20.34 8.37
C PRO A 247 18.38 21.21 8.01
N ALA A 248 19.47 21.18 8.80
CA ALA A 248 20.70 21.94 8.53
C ALA A 248 21.43 21.50 7.26
N GLU A 249 21.21 20.26 6.81
CA GLU A 249 21.83 19.67 5.63
C GLU A 249 20.73 19.24 4.64
N PRO A 250 20.07 20.20 3.98
CA PRO A 250 19.01 19.86 3.05
C PRO A 250 19.59 19.13 1.84
N LEU A 251 18.79 18.23 1.28
CA LEU A 251 19.15 17.49 0.08
C LEU A 251 19.38 18.45 -1.09
N ARG A 252 20.58 18.42 -1.66
CA ARG A 252 20.95 19.23 -2.82
C ARG A 252 20.96 18.34 -4.05
N PHE A 253 20.26 18.76 -5.09
CA PHE A 253 20.24 18.03 -6.36
C PHE A 253 21.22 18.63 -7.38
N ALA A 254 21.84 19.77 -7.09
CA ALA A 254 22.83 20.41 -7.97
C ALA A 254 23.94 19.44 -8.43
N THR A 255 24.50 18.64 -7.50
CA THR A 255 25.53 17.63 -7.81
C THR A 255 25.02 16.58 -8.81
N LEU A 256 23.75 16.20 -8.72
CA LEU A 256 23.14 15.29 -9.68
C LEU A 256 22.90 15.94 -11.04
N LEU A 257 22.47 17.19 -11.06
CA LEU A 257 22.25 17.92 -12.31
C LEU A 257 23.57 18.10 -13.06
N ASP A 258 24.65 18.43 -12.36
CA ASP A 258 25.99 18.61 -12.94
C ASP A 258 26.58 17.31 -13.50
N ASN A 259 26.21 16.16 -12.92
CA ASN A 259 26.72 14.84 -13.29
C ASN A 259 25.69 14.00 -14.06
N GLN A 260 24.74 14.62 -14.74
CA GLN A 260 23.71 13.91 -15.50
C GLN A 260 24.36 13.04 -16.61
N PRO A 261 24.06 11.72 -16.67
CA PRO A 261 24.58 10.86 -17.73
C PRO A 261 23.91 11.17 -19.07
N GLU A 262 24.59 10.87 -20.18
CA GLU A 262 24.06 11.05 -21.54
C GLU A 262 22.75 10.27 -21.77
N THR A 263 22.65 9.10 -21.16
CA THR A 263 21.45 8.25 -21.22
C THR A 263 20.85 8.06 -19.83
N ILE A 264 19.61 8.49 -19.68
CA ILE A 264 18.81 8.33 -18.46
C ILE A 264 17.64 7.37 -18.72
N PRO A 265 17.20 6.59 -17.72
CA PRO A 265 16.01 5.76 -17.85
C PRO A 265 14.74 6.62 -17.99
N GLU A 266 13.82 6.18 -18.85
CA GLU A 266 12.52 6.85 -19.03
C GLU A 266 11.56 6.53 -17.87
N LEU A 267 11.67 7.29 -16.78
CA LEU A 267 10.80 7.11 -15.62
C LEU A 267 9.34 7.44 -15.94
N LYS A 268 8.44 6.52 -15.60
CA LYS A 268 6.98 6.69 -15.66
C LYS A 268 6.41 7.11 -14.31
N SER A 269 7.05 6.73 -13.22
CA SER A 269 6.69 7.15 -11.87
C SER A 269 7.92 7.64 -11.12
N LEU A 270 7.82 8.83 -10.55
CA LEU A 270 8.82 9.38 -9.64
C LEU A 270 8.13 9.75 -8.33
N ALA A 271 8.70 9.26 -7.23
CA ALA A 271 8.28 9.62 -5.90
C ALA A 271 9.49 10.10 -5.08
N LEU A 272 9.46 11.35 -4.65
CA LEU A 272 10.50 11.98 -3.85
C LEU A 272 9.88 12.46 -2.54
N ALA A 273 10.42 12.05 -1.40
CA ALA A 273 10.01 12.55 -0.10
C ALA A 273 11.23 12.79 0.78
N GLY A 274 11.31 13.93 1.48
CA GLY A 274 12.44 14.24 2.36
C GLY A 274 12.58 15.72 2.70
N TYR A 275 13.74 16.10 3.24
CA TYR A 275 14.13 17.50 3.42
C TYR A 275 14.75 18.04 2.14
N VAL A 276 13.90 18.38 1.17
CA VAL A 276 14.31 18.71 -0.19
C VAL A 276 14.34 20.22 -0.42
N THR A 277 15.45 20.77 -0.94
CA THR A 277 15.47 22.16 -1.45
C THR A 277 14.59 22.24 -2.70
N THR A 278 13.78 23.29 -2.82
CA THR A 278 12.76 23.32 -3.88
C THR A 278 13.34 23.59 -5.26
N ASP A 279 14.41 24.40 -5.35
CA ASP A 279 15.01 24.85 -6.61
C ASP A 279 15.61 23.66 -7.39
N ASP A 280 16.65 23.02 -6.84
CA ASP A 280 17.35 21.93 -7.53
C ASP A 280 16.45 20.69 -7.75
N ALA A 281 15.52 20.41 -6.83
CA ALA A 281 14.63 19.25 -6.98
C ALA A 281 13.61 19.43 -8.09
N SER A 282 13.14 20.66 -8.28
CA SER A 282 12.25 21.03 -9.39
C SER A 282 12.94 20.81 -10.73
N GLU A 283 14.21 21.24 -10.85
CA GLU A 283 15.04 20.98 -12.03
C GLU A 283 15.29 19.49 -12.25
N PHE A 284 15.58 18.73 -11.18
CA PHE A 284 15.74 17.28 -11.26
C PHE A 284 14.47 16.57 -11.74
N ILE A 285 13.28 16.99 -11.26
CA ILE A 285 12.01 16.44 -11.73
C ILE A 285 11.79 16.75 -13.22
N ALA A 286 12.19 17.94 -13.67
CA ALA A 286 12.00 18.38 -15.06
C ALA A 286 12.74 17.50 -16.08
N ILE A 287 13.85 16.85 -15.67
CA ILE A 287 14.57 15.86 -16.50
C ILE A 287 13.62 14.77 -17.03
N PHE A 288 12.63 14.37 -16.23
CA PHE A 288 11.71 13.29 -16.58
C PHE A 288 10.33 13.77 -17.08
N ALA A 289 10.17 15.07 -17.36
CA ALA A 289 8.86 15.66 -17.65
C ALA A 289 8.14 15.01 -18.86
N SER A 290 8.91 14.57 -19.87
CA SER A 290 8.39 13.98 -21.11
C SER A 290 7.87 12.54 -20.96
N SER A 291 8.28 11.82 -19.91
CA SER A 291 7.97 10.41 -19.67
C SER A 291 7.05 10.19 -18.46
N LEU A 292 7.09 11.08 -17.47
CA LEU A 292 6.36 10.93 -16.21
C LEU A 292 4.84 10.86 -16.40
N ARG A 293 4.26 9.83 -15.78
CA ARG A 293 2.81 9.61 -15.62
C ARG A 293 2.34 9.81 -14.19
N ARG A 294 3.23 9.56 -13.22
CA ARG A 294 2.95 9.73 -11.80
C ARG A 294 4.08 10.50 -11.14
N LEU A 295 3.72 11.57 -10.43
CA LEU A 295 4.65 12.36 -9.62
C LEU A 295 4.12 12.43 -8.19
N VAL A 296 4.95 12.01 -7.24
CA VAL A 296 4.71 12.15 -5.81
C VAL A 296 5.84 13.01 -5.24
N VAL A 297 5.52 14.16 -4.65
CA VAL A 297 6.53 15.01 -4.01
C VAL A 297 6.14 15.25 -2.57
N GLY A 298 7.08 15.04 -1.66
CA GLY A 298 6.90 15.24 -0.24
C GLY A 298 8.03 16.04 0.40
N THR A 299 7.67 17.03 1.23
CA THR A 299 8.64 17.75 2.07
C THR A 299 8.06 18.02 3.46
N GLN A 300 8.93 18.23 4.45
CA GLN A 300 8.54 18.51 5.84
C GLN A 300 8.61 20.02 6.14
N GLU A 301 7.76 20.51 7.05
CA GLU A 301 7.66 21.95 7.38
C GLU A 301 8.99 22.58 7.82
N LYS A 302 9.79 21.82 8.57
CA LYS A 302 11.11 22.25 9.04
C LYS A 302 12.09 22.61 7.90
N ALA A 303 11.90 22.10 6.69
CA ALA A 303 12.74 22.42 5.54
C ALA A 303 12.57 23.87 5.06
N LEU A 304 11.41 24.49 5.34
CA LEU A 304 11.06 25.83 4.82
C LEU A 304 11.75 26.97 5.56
N ALA A 305 12.33 26.73 6.74
CA ALA A 305 13.01 27.76 7.52
C ALA A 305 14.33 28.23 6.88
N LEU A 306 14.88 27.47 5.92
CA LEU A 306 16.23 27.66 5.39
C LEU A 306 16.29 28.08 3.91
N GLY A 307 15.15 28.21 3.22
CA GLY A 307 15.13 28.38 1.76
C GLY A 307 14.06 29.34 1.24
N LYS A 308 14.25 29.79 -0.01
CA LYS A 308 13.21 30.45 -0.78
C LYS A 308 12.03 29.48 -0.94
N THR A 309 10.82 29.99 -0.86
CA THR A 309 9.58 29.19 -0.92
C THR A 309 9.25 28.72 -2.35
N GLN A 310 10.20 28.37 -3.22
CA GLN A 310 9.86 28.08 -4.62
C GLN A 310 9.00 26.80 -4.75
N SER A 311 8.22 26.68 -5.82
CA SER A 311 7.43 25.47 -6.08
C SER A 311 8.33 24.24 -6.27
N LEU A 312 7.88 23.11 -5.72
CA LEU A 312 8.51 21.80 -5.93
C LEU A 312 8.16 21.16 -7.28
N VAL A 313 7.12 21.66 -7.94
CA VAL A 313 6.74 21.21 -9.28
C VAL A 313 7.30 22.21 -10.28
N PRO A 314 8.12 21.79 -11.25
CA PRO A 314 8.72 22.71 -12.21
C PRO A 314 7.66 23.30 -13.14
N ALA A 315 7.87 24.55 -13.52
CA ALA A 315 7.03 25.29 -14.47
C ALA A 315 7.27 24.84 -15.93
N CYS A 316 7.31 23.53 -16.18
CA CYS A 316 7.51 22.91 -17.48
C CYS A 316 6.29 22.06 -17.90
N SER A 317 6.31 21.56 -19.14
CA SER A 317 5.22 20.74 -19.67
C SER A 317 5.40 19.27 -19.28
N PHE A 318 4.37 18.68 -18.69
CA PHE A 318 4.29 17.25 -18.44
C PHE A 318 3.20 16.60 -19.28
N PRO A 319 3.47 16.32 -20.56
CA PRO A 319 2.45 15.88 -21.51
C PRO A 319 1.81 14.54 -21.13
N LYS A 320 2.48 13.69 -20.34
CA LYS A 320 2.01 12.35 -19.96
C LYS A 320 1.52 12.24 -18.51
N LEU A 321 1.61 13.31 -17.71
CA LEU A 321 1.31 13.24 -16.28
C LEU A 321 -0.19 12.98 -16.05
N LEU A 322 -0.50 11.85 -15.42
CA LEU A 322 -1.85 11.42 -15.06
C LEU A 322 -2.17 11.71 -13.60
N MET A 323 -1.18 11.57 -12.71
CA MET A 323 -1.35 11.68 -11.26
C MET A 323 -0.29 12.58 -10.64
N LEU A 324 -0.74 13.58 -9.89
CA LEU A 324 0.09 14.43 -9.05
C LEU A 324 -0.31 14.29 -7.59
N PHE A 325 0.66 13.95 -6.74
CA PHE A 325 0.48 13.80 -5.31
C PHE A 325 1.43 14.73 -4.55
N LEU A 326 0.88 15.69 -3.82
CA LEU A 326 1.64 16.69 -3.08
C LEU A 326 1.54 16.44 -1.57
N ARG A 327 2.66 16.11 -0.93
CA ARG A 327 2.80 15.99 0.52
C ARG A 327 3.68 17.12 1.03
N VAL A 328 3.18 18.34 0.95
CA VAL A 328 3.96 19.55 1.26
C VAL A 328 3.27 20.35 2.36
N PRO A 329 4.02 21.11 3.19
CA PRO A 329 3.46 21.97 4.21
C PRO A 329 2.51 23.00 3.61
N ASN A 330 1.53 23.48 4.38
CA ASN A 330 0.49 24.40 3.89
C ASN A 330 1.07 25.67 3.23
N THR A 331 2.15 26.22 3.80
CA THR A 331 2.86 27.39 3.29
C THR A 331 3.45 27.15 1.89
N LEU A 332 3.95 25.95 1.62
CA LEU A 332 4.49 25.57 0.31
C LEU A 332 3.40 25.06 -0.64
N LEU A 333 2.34 24.45 -0.11
CA LEU A 333 1.24 23.91 -0.90
C LEU A 333 0.59 25.01 -1.74
N GLN A 334 0.28 26.15 -1.12
CA GLN A 334 -0.31 27.28 -1.83
C GLN A 334 0.55 27.71 -3.01
N LYS A 335 1.84 27.94 -2.76
CA LYS A 335 2.78 28.37 -3.80
C LYS A 335 2.96 27.32 -4.90
N THR A 336 3.08 26.05 -4.53
CA THR A 336 3.17 24.94 -5.50
C THR A 336 1.91 24.84 -6.37
N LEU A 337 0.73 25.11 -5.82
CA LEU A 337 -0.52 25.14 -6.58
C LEU A 337 -0.66 26.40 -7.44
N ASP A 338 -0.10 27.52 -7.01
CA ASP A 338 -0.08 28.77 -7.77
C ASP A 338 0.83 28.66 -8.98
N ASP A 339 2.01 28.05 -8.81
CA ASP A 339 3.02 27.80 -9.85
C ASP A 339 2.73 26.55 -10.70
N LEU A 340 1.64 25.82 -10.42
CA LEU A 340 1.31 24.60 -11.14
C LEU A 340 1.09 24.89 -12.64
N PRO A 341 1.71 24.14 -13.56
CA PRO A 341 1.55 24.36 -14.99
C PRO A 341 0.07 24.30 -15.43
N GLY A 342 -0.28 25.09 -16.43
CA GLY A 342 -1.67 25.19 -16.92
C GLY A 342 -2.15 23.93 -17.66
N PRO A 343 -3.44 23.86 -18.03
CA PRO A 343 -4.02 22.68 -18.70
C PRO A 343 -3.35 22.29 -20.02
N SER A 344 -2.78 23.26 -20.76
CA SER A 344 -2.00 22.99 -21.98
C SER A 344 -0.69 22.27 -21.70
N GLN A 345 -0.11 22.47 -20.51
CA GLN A 345 1.13 21.84 -20.05
C GLN A 345 0.88 20.53 -19.31
N LEU A 346 -0.31 20.34 -18.71
CA LEU A 346 -0.75 19.11 -18.04
C LEU A 346 -2.01 18.51 -18.69
N PRO A 347 -2.03 18.25 -20.01
CA PRO A 347 -3.25 17.89 -20.75
C PRO A 347 -3.88 16.57 -20.27
N ASN A 348 -3.07 15.71 -19.67
CA ASN A 348 -3.46 14.38 -19.22
C ASN A 348 -3.70 14.27 -17.72
N LEU A 349 -3.64 15.37 -16.95
CA LEU A 349 -3.86 15.30 -15.51
C LEU A 349 -5.29 14.79 -15.21
N ARG A 350 -5.37 13.70 -14.45
CA ARG A 350 -6.64 13.05 -14.05
C ARG A 350 -6.82 13.00 -12.53
N TYR A 351 -5.72 12.95 -11.78
CA TYR A 351 -5.73 12.78 -10.33
C TYR A 351 -4.85 13.84 -9.68
N LEU A 352 -5.45 14.66 -8.83
CA LEU A 352 -4.72 15.60 -7.96
C LEU A 352 -4.99 15.22 -6.52
N SER A 353 -3.94 14.93 -5.77
CA SER A 353 -4.06 14.61 -4.35
C SER A 353 -3.10 15.46 -3.54
N THR A 354 -3.56 15.94 -2.39
CA THR A 354 -2.71 16.63 -1.41
C THR A 354 -2.80 15.91 -0.07
N MET A 355 -1.68 15.78 0.64
CA MET A 355 -1.63 15.29 2.02
C MET A 355 -1.43 16.47 2.96
N ARG A 356 -2.25 16.53 4.02
CA ARG A 356 -2.26 17.62 5.01
C ARG A 356 -1.43 17.21 6.22
N GLU A 357 -0.64 18.10 6.80
CA GLU A 357 -0.07 17.92 8.16
C GLU A 357 -0.99 18.48 9.26
N ALA A 358 -1.76 19.54 8.95
CA ALA A 358 -2.71 20.16 9.88
C ALA A 358 -4.13 20.21 9.28
N ILE A 359 -5.15 20.07 10.14
CA ILE A 359 -6.57 20.30 9.81
C ILE A 359 -7.05 21.52 10.59
N PRO A 360 -7.76 22.48 9.96
CA PRO A 360 -8.19 22.50 8.54
C PRO A 360 -7.13 23.01 7.54
N LEU A 361 -7.29 22.69 6.24
CA LEU A 361 -6.52 23.34 5.17
C LEU A 361 -6.85 24.84 5.14
N PRO A 362 -5.87 25.73 4.87
CA PRO A 362 -6.16 27.12 4.62
C PRO A 362 -7.20 27.28 3.50
N ALA A 363 -8.18 28.17 3.71
CA ALA A 363 -9.24 28.42 2.74
C ALA A 363 -8.67 28.82 1.36
N THR A 364 -7.56 29.56 1.34
CA THR A 364 -6.81 29.94 0.14
C THR A 364 -6.37 28.73 -0.68
N SER A 365 -5.82 27.69 -0.04
CA SER A 365 -5.38 26.47 -0.73
C SER A 365 -6.54 25.65 -1.25
N MET A 366 -7.64 25.57 -0.50
CA MET A 366 -8.87 24.92 -0.98
C MET A 366 -9.46 25.64 -2.20
N VAL A 367 -9.49 26.97 -2.19
CA VAL A 367 -9.92 27.78 -3.34
C VAL A 367 -9.03 27.50 -4.55
N ARG A 368 -7.70 27.46 -4.36
CA ARG A 368 -6.78 27.18 -5.46
C ARG A 368 -6.90 25.76 -6.00
N ILE A 369 -7.04 24.74 -5.14
CA ILE A 369 -7.28 23.35 -5.56
C ILE A 369 -8.55 23.26 -6.42
N LYS A 370 -9.65 23.90 -5.98
CA LYS A 370 -10.90 23.96 -6.76
C LYS A 370 -10.69 24.67 -8.10
N LYS A 371 -9.92 25.75 -8.13
CA LYS A 371 -9.58 26.48 -9.36
C LYS A 371 -8.78 25.61 -10.32
N VAL A 372 -7.73 24.93 -9.85
CA VAL A 372 -6.94 23.97 -10.67
C VAL A 372 -7.83 22.86 -11.22
N ALA A 373 -8.74 22.33 -10.39
CA ALA A 373 -9.70 21.31 -10.80
C ALA A 373 -10.67 21.79 -11.88
N ALA A 374 -11.13 23.04 -11.80
CA ALA A 374 -11.99 23.65 -12.80
C ALA A 374 -11.23 23.97 -14.11
N GLU A 375 -9.97 24.40 -14.02
CA GLU A 375 -9.11 24.67 -15.18
C GLU A 375 -8.79 23.38 -15.97
N HIS A 376 -8.66 22.25 -15.28
CA HIS A 376 -8.37 20.95 -15.88
C HIS A 376 -9.64 20.12 -16.06
N THR A 377 -10.33 20.29 -17.19
CA THR A 377 -11.58 19.59 -17.54
C THR A 377 -11.50 18.05 -17.50
N GLY A 378 -10.29 17.49 -17.50
CA GLY A 378 -10.06 16.06 -17.42
C GLY A 378 -9.89 15.49 -16.01
N ILE A 379 -9.83 16.30 -14.96
CA ILE A 379 -9.62 15.77 -13.60
C ILE A 379 -10.83 14.95 -13.16
N LYS A 380 -10.58 13.67 -12.88
CA LYS A 380 -11.59 12.71 -12.41
C LYS A 380 -11.72 12.73 -10.90
N GLN A 381 -10.63 13.06 -10.20
CA GLN A 381 -10.61 13.04 -8.75
C GLN A 381 -9.65 14.09 -8.18
N VAL A 382 -10.15 14.79 -7.17
CA VAL A 382 -9.39 15.65 -6.29
C VAL A 382 -9.50 15.09 -4.87
N ALA A 383 -8.38 14.68 -4.28
CA ALA A 383 -8.35 14.15 -2.92
C ALA A 383 -7.55 15.09 -2.01
N CYS A 384 -8.10 15.38 -0.84
CA CYS A 384 -7.38 16.09 0.22
C CYS A 384 -7.31 15.18 1.44
N ILE A 385 -6.18 14.50 1.61
CA ILE A 385 -6.02 13.39 2.54
C ILE A 385 -5.44 13.91 3.87
N PRO A 386 -6.09 13.66 5.01
CA PRO A 386 -5.59 14.10 6.31
C PRO A 386 -4.36 13.29 6.77
N TYR A 387 -3.47 13.91 7.55
CA TYR A 387 -2.17 13.34 7.95
C TYR A 387 -2.28 11.99 8.64
N PHE A 388 -3.30 11.82 9.48
CA PHE A 388 -3.48 10.63 10.32
C PHE A 388 -3.81 9.35 9.53
N GLU A 389 -4.04 9.43 8.21
CA GLU A 389 -4.03 8.24 7.32
C GLU A 389 -2.59 7.75 6.97
N ARG A 390 -1.62 8.07 7.84
CA ARG A 390 -0.19 8.34 7.59
C ARG A 390 0.66 7.23 6.98
N VAL A 391 0.28 5.94 7.03
CA VAL A 391 1.26 4.86 6.76
C VAL A 391 0.83 3.87 5.69
N SER A 392 -0.46 3.62 5.51
CA SER A 392 -0.90 2.64 4.50
C SER A 392 -0.83 3.16 3.06
N LEU A 393 -0.93 4.47 2.79
CA LEU A 393 -1.01 4.99 1.42
C LEU A 393 0.33 4.98 0.66
N VAL A 394 1.43 5.36 1.30
CA VAL A 394 2.74 5.45 0.60
C VAL A 394 3.25 4.06 0.21
N GLU A 395 2.96 3.04 1.03
CA GLU A 395 3.27 1.64 0.72
C GLU A 395 2.19 0.94 -0.14
N ALA A 396 0.91 1.31 -0.03
CA ALA A 396 -0.19 0.71 -0.82
C ALA A 396 -0.38 1.33 -2.22
N LEU A 397 0.24 2.48 -2.51
CA LEU A 397 0.29 3.04 -3.87
C LEU A 397 1.36 2.33 -4.73
N GLY A 398 1.31 0.99 -4.76
CA GLY A 398 1.77 0.22 -5.91
C GLY A 398 0.93 0.54 -7.16
N PRO A 399 0.93 -0.29 -8.22
CA PRO A 399 0.13 -0.07 -9.42
C PRO A 399 -1.38 -0.32 -9.18
N ALA A 400 -1.93 0.20 -8.08
CA ALA A 400 -3.32 0.02 -7.71
C ALA A 400 -4.24 0.91 -8.56
N ASP A 401 -5.27 0.25 -9.07
CA ASP A 401 -6.37 0.81 -9.85
C ASP A 401 -7.05 2.02 -9.15
N PRO A 402 -7.18 3.18 -9.82
CA PRO A 402 -7.83 4.38 -9.28
C PRO A 402 -9.28 4.17 -8.84
N SER A 403 -9.93 3.06 -9.23
CA SER A 403 -11.27 2.68 -8.74
C SER A 403 -11.37 2.52 -7.21
N ARG A 404 -10.24 2.32 -6.50
CA ARG A 404 -10.21 2.18 -5.03
C ARG A 404 -10.27 3.51 -4.26
N LEU A 405 -10.02 4.65 -4.92
CA LEU A 405 -9.95 5.96 -4.26
C LEU A 405 -11.31 6.66 -4.08
N GLY A 406 -12.38 6.22 -4.76
CA GLY A 406 -13.73 6.77 -4.59
C GLY A 406 -14.36 6.47 -3.21
N VAL A 407 -13.74 5.59 -2.42
CA VAL A 407 -14.27 5.07 -1.16
C VAL A 407 -13.99 5.98 0.05
N ARG A 408 -13.04 6.91 -0.03
CA ARG A 408 -12.62 7.76 1.12
C ARG A 408 -13.39 9.07 1.27
N TYR A 409 -14.40 9.31 0.44
CA TYR A 409 -15.21 10.55 0.49
C TYR A 409 -16.14 10.62 1.71
N PHE A 410 -16.47 9.49 2.36
CA PHE A 410 -17.39 9.46 3.50
C PHE A 410 -16.75 9.90 4.83
N GLU A 411 -15.47 9.61 5.08
CA GLU A 411 -14.79 9.99 6.33
C GLU A 411 -14.48 11.52 6.38
N TYR A 412 -14.49 12.18 5.22
CA TYR A 412 -14.13 13.60 5.05
C TYR A 412 -15.18 14.61 5.54
N TRP A 413 -16.46 14.23 5.57
CA TRP A 413 -17.56 15.14 5.96
C TRP A 413 -18.00 14.97 7.43
N TYR A 414 -17.53 13.93 8.11
CA TYR A 414 -18.06 13.54 9.43
C TYR A 414 -16.91 13.24 10.41
N PRO A 415 -16.31 14.28 11.01
CA PRO A 415 -15.16 14.14 11.93
C PRO A 415 -15.44 13.20 13.10
N ILE A 416 -16.68 13.16 13.60
CA ILE A 416 -17.11 12.30 14.71
C ILE A 416 -17.01 10.80 14.35
N LEU A 417 -17.22 10.44 13.08
CA LEU A 417 -17.05 9.05 12.60
C LEU A 417 -15.58 8.69 12.35
N ALA A 418 -14.68 9.67 12.41
CA ALA A 418 -13.24 9.50 12.27
C ALA A 418 -12.47 9.69 13.59
N MET A 419 -13.16 10.10 14.68
CA MET A 419 -12.58 10.26 16.01
C MET A 419 -12.45 8.88 16.68
N THR A 420 -11.20 8.44 16.89
CA THR A 420 -10.88 7.16 17.54
C THR A 420 -10.58 7.31 19.04
N ASN A 421 -10.68 8.52 19.58
CA ASN A 421 -10.44 8.81 20.99
C ASN A 421 -11.79 9.10 21.67
N THR A 422 -12.23 8.13 22.48
CA THR A 422 -13.48 8.12 23.24
C THR A 422 -13.53 9.22 24.31
N ASP A 423 -12.39 9.56 24.93
CA ASP A 423 -12.29 10.66 25.90
C ASP A 423 -12.36 12.02 25.23
N ALA A 424 -11.67 12.21 24.10
CA ALA A 424 -11.77 13.44 23.31
C ALA A 424 -13.18 13.61 22.70
N LEU A 425 -13.85 12.50 22.36
CA LEU A 425 -15.24 12.49 21.94
C LEU A 425 -16.16 12.85 23.11
N ALA A 426 -15.93 12.29 24.30
CA ALA A 426 -16.70 12.59 25.52
C ALA A 426 -16.52 14.05 25.99
N GLU A 427 -15.30 14.59 25.91
CA GLU A 427 -14.95 15.97 26.24
C GLU A 427 -15.56 16.95 25.22
N LEU A 428 -15.48 16.63 23.92
CA LEU A 428 -16.15 17.38 22.85
C LEU A 428 -17.68 17.33 22.99
N LEU A 429 -18.24 16.23 23.51
CA LEU A 429 -19.65 16.07 23.79
C LEU A 429 -20.12 16.82 25.06
N GLN A 430 -19.22 17.24 25.96
CA GLN A 430 -19.57 17.94 27.20
C GLN A 430 -19.71 19.46 27.05
N HIS A 431 -19.28 20.05 25.93
CA HIS A 431 -19.41 21.49 25.67
C HIS A 431 -20.77 21.87 25.03
N ASP A 432 -21.27 23.09 25.25
CA ASP A 432 -22.57 23.55 24.70
C ASP A 432 -22.62 23.59 23.15
N THR A 433 -21.46 23.67 22.48
CA THR A 433 -21.30 23.48 21.02
C THR A 433 -21.58 22.04 20.57
N ALA A 434 -21.59 21.07 21.50
CA ALA A 434 -21.90 19.68 21.23
C ALA A 434 -23.37 19.42 20.94
N ARG A 435 -24.29 20.30 21.36
CA ARG A 435 -25.73 20.08 21.11
C ARG A 435 -26.05 20.26 19.62
N GLU A 436 -25.46 21.28 19.01
CA GLU A 436 -25.57 21.56 17.57
C GLU A 436 -24.83 20.48 16.76
N GLN A 437 -23.64 20.05 17.20
CA GLN A 437 -22.92 18.94 16.57
C GLN A 437 -23.62 17.58 16.75
N ARG A 438 -24.27 17.32 17.89
CA ARG A 438 -25.09 16.12 18.12
C ARG A 438 -26.32 16.12 17.22
N GLN A 439 -27.01 17.25 17.10
CA GLN A 439 -28.16 17.36 16.21
C GLN A 439 -27.71 17.18 14.75
N ASN A 440 -26.62 17.82 14.32
CA ASN A 440 -26.05 17.61 12.99
C ASN A 440 -25.64 16.15 12.74
N THR A 441 -25.17 15.44 13.76
CA THR A 441 -24.82 14.01 13.63
C THR A 441 -26.07 13.13 13.52
N LEU A 442 -27.12 13.42 14.28
CA LEU A 442 -28.39 12.71 14.21
C LEU A 442 -29.11 12.97 12.89
N ASP A 443 -29.18 14.22 12.44
CA ASP A 443 -29.75 14.62 11.16
C ASP A 443 -29.02 13.90 10.01
N VAL A 444 -27.71 13.71 10.11
CA VAL A 444 -26.91 12.97 9.12
C VAL A 444 -27.16 11.46 9.18
N ILE A 445 -27.33 10.88 10.37
CA ILE A 445 -27.72 9.47 10.50
C ILE A 445 -29.08 9.26 9.84
N ASP A 446 -30.02 10.19 10.04
CA ASP A 446 -31.32 10.16 9.40
C ASP A 446 -31.22 10.33 7.88
N GLU A 447 -30.37 11.24 7.37
CA GLU A 447 -30.08 11.38 5.93
C GLU A 447 -29.45 10.11 5.33
N LEU A 448 -28.58 9.42 6.05
CA LEU A 448 -27.96 8.16 5.60
C LEU A 448 -28.95 7.01 5.59
N LEU A 449 -29.83 6.94 6.59
CA LEU A 449 -30.92 5.97 6.64
C LEU A 449 -31.95 6.24 5.54
N GLU A 450 -32.25 7.51 5.27
CA GLU A 450 -33.12 7.93 4.18
C GLU A 450 -32.48 7.61 2.82
N TYR A 451 -31.20 7.91 2.61
CA TYR A 451 -30.45 7.53 1.42
C TYR A 451 -30.44 6.02 1.20
N ALA A 452 -30.20 5.24 2.26
CA ALA A 452 -30.23 3.78 2.20
C ALA A 452 -31.63 3.26 1.86
N THR A 453 -32.67 3.90 2.39
CA THR A 453 -34.07 3.58 2.11
C THR A 453 -34.45 3.90 0.66
N GLU A 454 -34.08 5.08 0.16
CA GLU A 454 -34.32 5.50 -1.22
C GLU A 454 -33.53 4.69 -2.24
N ARG A 455 -32.30 4.29 -1.90
CA ARG A 455 -31.51 3.40 -2.75
C ARG A 455 -32.09 2.00 -2.78
N ARG A 456 -32.56 1.47 -1.64
CA ARG A 456 -33.29 0.20 -1.57
C ARG A 456 -34.59 0.24 -2.38
N LYS A 457 -35.38 1.33 -2.29
CA LYS A 457 -36.59 1.52 -3.11
C LYS A 457 -36.26 1.54 -4.61
N ARG A 458 -35.19 2.25 -5.01
CA ARG A 458 -34.73 2.27 -6.41
C ARG A 458 -34.33 0.88 -6.89
N ILE A 459 -33.50 0.15 -6.13
CA ILE A 459 -33.11 -1.23 -6.46
C ILE A 459 -34.35 -2.14 -6.59
N ALA A 460 -35.32 -2.02 -5.68
CA ALA A 460 -36.56 -2.78 -5.74
C ALA A 460 -37.43 -2.44 -6.95
N THR A 461 -37.37 -1.19 -7.44
CA THR A 461 -38.17 -0.71 -8.57
C THR A 461 -37.49 -1.00 -9.91
N THR A 462 -36.17 -0.90 -9.98
CA THR A 462 -35.39 -1.06 -11.23
C THR A 462 -34.88 -2.48 -11.45
N GLY A 463 -34.77 -3.30 -10.41
CA GLY A 463 -34.16 -4.62 -10.48
C GLY A 463 -32.65 -4.59 -10.79
N ASP A 464 -31.98 -3.44 -10.59
CA ASP A 464 -30.55 -3.28 -10.89
C ASP A 464 -29.67 -4.00 -9.85
N TRP A 465 -29.22 -5.20 -10.23
CA TRP A 465 -28.33 -6.05 -9.43
C TRP A 465 -26.93 -5.46 -9.22
N VAL A 466 -26.45 -4.59 -10.12
CA VAL A 466 -25.16 -3.90 -9.96
C VAL A 466 -25.27 -2.89 -8.84
N ASP A 467 -26.38 -2.15 -8.78
CA ASP A 467 -26.62 -1.17 -7.73
C ASP A 467 -26.95 -1.85 -6.39
N ALA A 468 -27.62 -3.00 -6.40
CA ALA A 468 -27.81 -3.85 -5.21
C ALA A 468 -26.49 -4.37 -4.63
N THR A 469 -25.57 -4.81 -5.49
CA THR A 469 -24.25 -5.33 -5.07
C THR A 469 -23.39 -4.21 -4.46
N ARG A 470 -23.45 -3.00 -5.04
CA ARG A 470 -22.80 -1.81 -4.49
C ARG A 470 -23.41 -1.42 -3.14
N PHE A 471 -24.74 -1.41 -3.04
CA PHE A 471 -25.46 -1.10 -1.81
C PHE A 471 -25.14 -2.08 -0.66
N VAL A 472 -25.11 -3.40 -0.92
CA VAL A 472 -24.73 -4.41 0.09
C VAL A 472 -23.28 -4.23 0.56
N LYS A 473 -22.38 -3.83 -0.35
CA LYS A 473 -20.98 -3.54 -0.01
C LYS A 473 -20.85 -2.29 0.88
N ASP A 474 -21.65 -1.27 0.61
CA ASP A 474 -21.69 -0.04 1.41
C ASP A 474 -22.29 -0.33 2.81
N LEU A 475 -23.36 -1.13 2.90
CA LEU A 475 -23.98 -1.54 4.18
C LEU A 475 -23.10 -2.44 5.04
N ARG A 476 -22.39 -3.43 4.46
CA ARG A 476 -21.46 -4.30 5.21
C ARG A 476 -20.30 -3.52 5.84
N ARG A 477 -19.93 -2.39 5.24
CA ARG A 477 -18.88 -1.50 5.76
C ARG A 477 -19.38 -0.64 6.91
N LEU A 478 -20.61 -0.13 6.81
CA LEU A 478 -21.30 0.54 7.91
C LEU A 478 -21.52 -0.40 9.11
N ASP A 479 -21.89 -1.65 8.87
CA ASP A 479 -22.05 -2.65 9.94
C ASP A 479 -20.69 -3.00 10.61
N LEU A 480 -19.60 -3.05 9.84
CA LEU A 480 -18.26 -3.26 10.37
C LEU A 480 -17.81 -2.07 11.24
N GLN A 481 -18.01 -0.83 10.77
CA GLN A 481 -17.71 0.37 11.56
C GLN A 481 -18.58 0.47 12.82
N ARG A 482 -19.88 0.16 12.71
CA ARG A 482 -20.79 0.09 13.85
C ARG A 482 -20.33 -0.94 14.88
N ARG A 483 -19.86 -2.12 14.45
CA ARG A 483 -19.35 -3.16 15.36
C ARG A 483 -18.03 -2.78 16.02
N ILE A 484 -17.17 -2.04 15.33
CA ILE A 484 -15.91 -1.50 15.87
C ILE A 484 -16.18 -0.39 16.90
N HIS A 485 -17.34 0.25 16.88
CA HIS A 485 -17.73 1.29 17.85
C HIS A 485 -18.67 0.80 18.96
N LEU A 486 -19.12 -0.46 18.90
CA LEU A 486 -19.95 -1.11 19.92
C LEU A 486 -19.17 -2.16 20.74
N LEU A 487 -17.89 -2.37 20.41
CA LEU A 487 -16.87 -2.98 21.27
C LEU A 487 -16.05 -1.84 21.84
#